data_AF-A0A150J7A1-F1
#
_entry.id   AF-A0A150J7A1-F1
#
_cell.length_a   1.000
_cell.length_b   1.000
_cell.length_c   1.000
_cell.angle_alpha   90.00
_cell.angle_beta   90.00
_cell.angle_gamma   90.00
#
_symmetry.space_group_name_H-M   'P 1'
#
loop_
_entity.id
_entity.type
_entity.pdbx_description
1 polymer ?
#
loop_
_entity_poly.entity_id
_entity_poly.type
_entity_poly.pdbx_seq_one_letter_code
_entity_poly.pdbx_strand_id
1 'polypeptide(L)'
;MRNLVITILVFGLIILFCKSASATSYHIYSGDNLANTITNNTCSWDVVYIHEGVHTLDADVNISGKSLPIVGDGSDKTIILLDDHIFRFYKTKNNNNPMIVTISGITFKNSKTGESIYFENYIPQTSMDIVISDCKFDNIGDVAFISAVYEIRDYKRTINRCDIYYGQSSPIEINSENKKDNNYTSMTVKIVDSNFFNSGNLTVYSFSPESKIDFKLSNSVLRNNTTGIQIFGPVTMYLNNNLIVRNFKGVLLDSENSIGFLHNNTIDSNGESNGYGIYNRGTLNLENNIISNNNYGIYNDGQITQSNNILWNNQSNSFTSQEDFFLFDPNFTIGPNGEYYLREHSEAIDRGSNSASYFNLNSRTTSLYGKLDRGVVDLGYHYPSKYKLSLLDRLMSILILDNFISFTIVKRSDED
;
A
#
# COMPACT_ATOMS: atom_id res chain seq x y z
N MET A 1 30.56 -44.86 -2.66
CA MET A 1 29.50 -45.57 -1.89
C MET A 1 29.16 -44.90 -0.56
N ARG A 2 30.12 -44.62 0.34
CA ARG A 2 29.85 -44.01 1.67
C ARG A 2 29.10 -42.68 1.63
N ASN A 3 29.45 -41.78 0.69
CA ASN A 3 28.79 -40.48 0.57
C ASN A 3 27.35 -40.59 0.03
N LEU A 4 27.10 -41.53 -0.90
CA LEU A 4 25.75 -41.76 -1.45
C LEU A 4 24.78 -42.28 -0.38
N VAL A 5 25.26 -43.17 0.49
CA VAL A 5 24.47 -43.73 1.59
C VAL A 5 24.14 -42.66 2.64
N ILE A 6 25.08 -41.76 2.95
CA ILE A 6 24.84 -40.64 3.87
C ILE A 6 23.84 -39.64 3.27
N THR A 7 23.93 -39.31 1.97
CA THR A 7 22.98 -38.40 1.32
C THR A 7 21.55 -38.97 1.30
N ILE A 8 21.40 -40.27 1.02
CA ILE A 8 20.09 -40.94 1.03
C ILE A 8 19.52 -41.02 2.45
N LEU A 9 20.35 -41.25 3.47
CA LEU A 9 19.92 -41.25 4.87
C LEU A 9 19.52 -39.86 5.36
N VAL A 10 20.23 -38.80 4.95
CA VAL A 10 19.86 -37.41 5.27
C VAL A 10 18.56 -37.01 4.57
N PHE A 11 18.36 -37.36 3.30
CA PHE A 11 17.09 -37.14 2.60
C PHE A 11 15.94 -37.95 3.22
N GLY A 12 16.20 -39.20 3.59
CA GLY A 12 15.24 -40.06 4.29
C GLY A 12 14.87 -39.50 5.67
N LEU A 13 15.84 -38.98 6.42
CA LEU A 13 15.60 -38.28 7.69
C LEU A 13 14.81 -36.98 7.49
N ILE A 14 15.11 -36.19 6.45
CA ILE A 14 14.33 -34.97 6.15
C ILE A 14 12.87 -35.33 5.84
N ILE A 15 12.62 -36.41 5.11
CA ILE A 15 11.26 -36.90 4.81
C ILE A 15 10.58 -37.52 6.06
N LEU A 16 11.34 -38.14 6.97
CA LEU A 16 10.84 -38.73 8.23
C LEU A 16 10.60 -37.70 9.35
N PHE A 17 11.34 -36.59 9.36
CA PHE A 17 11.25 -35.52 10.37
C PHE A 17 10.50 -34.28 9.88
N CYS A 18 10.26 -34.13 8.57
CA CYS A 18 9.15 -33.31 8.09
C CYS A 18 7.85 -34.01 8.50
N LYS A 19 7.37 -33.74 9.72
CA LYS A 19 5.92 -33.83 9.98
C LYS A 19 5.25 -33.14 8.80
N SER A 20 4.52 -33.90 7.99
CA SER A 20 3.67 -33.34 6.94
C SER A 20 2.79 -32.30 7.64
N ALA A 21 3.06 -31.01 7.42
CA ALA A 21 2.13 -29.98 7.77
C ALA A 21 0.91 -30.23 6.87
N SER A 22 -0.07 -30.94 7.40
CA SER A 22 -1.34 -31.17 6.73
C SER A 22 -2.13 -29.88 6.87
N ALA A 23 -2.11 -29.05 5.83
CA ALA A 23 -3.05 -27.96 5.68
C ALA A 23 -4.35 -28.54 5.11
N THR A 24 -5.45 -28.39 5.84
CA THR A 24 -6.78 -28.73 5.32
C THR A 24 -7.26 -27.57 4.45
N SER A 25 -7.88 -27.89 3.30
CA SER A 25 -8.57 -26.89 2.48
C SER A 25 -10.07 -26.94 2.76
N TYR A 26 -10.63 -25.82 3.22
CA TYR A 26 -12.06 -25.62 3.40
C TYR A 26 -12.61 -24.93 2.16
N HIS A 27 -13.61 -25.53 1.52
CA HIS A 27 -14.32 -24.92 0.40
C HIS A 27 -15.69 -24.44 0.89
N ILE A 28 -15.97 -23.16 0.69
CA ILE A 28 -17.20 -22.49 1.13
C ILE A 28 -17.94 -22.02 -0.11
N TYR A 29 -19.16 -22.51 -0.30
CA TYR A 29 -20.08 -22.14 -1.36
C TYR A 29 -21.17 -21.20 -0.83
N SER A 30 -21.87 -20.50 -1.72
CA SER A 30 -22.98 -19.63 -1.32
C SER A 30 -24.06 -20.45 -0.57
N GLY A 31 -24.47 -19.95 0.60
CA GLY A 31 -25.39 -20.62 1.51
C GLY A 31 -24.71 -21.43 2.62
N ASP A 32 -23.40 -21.68 2.53
CA ASP A 32 -22.64 -22.29 3.62
C ASP A 32 -22.45 -21.30 4.78
N ASN A 33 -22.28 -21.85 5.98
CA ASN A 33 -21.97 -21.05 7.16
C ASN A 33 -20.49 -20.64 7.17
N LEU A 34 -20.20 -19.53 6.49
CA LEU A 34 -18.86 -18.97 6.36
C LEU A 34 -18.27 -18.61 7.74
N ALA A 35 -19.04 -17.95 8.59
CA ALA A 35 -18.56 -17.45 9.88
C ALA A 35 -18.14 -18.59 10.82
N ASN A 36 -18.98 -19.62 10.97
CA ASN A 36 -18.68 -20.80 11.76
C ASN A 36 -17.49 -21.58 11.20
N THR A 37 -17.44 -21.75 9.87
CA THR A 37 -16.33 -22.48 9.23
C THR A 37 -15.00 -21.82 9.53
N ILE A 38 -14.89 -20.51 9.30
CA ILE A 38 -13.65 -19.77 9.52
C ILE A 38 -13.30 -19.71 11.01
N THR A 39 -14.26 -19.39 11.88
CA THR A 39 -14.02 -19.16 13.31
C THR A 39 -13.68 -20.47 14.04
N ASN A 40 -14.51 -21.51 13.84
CA ASN A 40 -14.52 -22.70 14.68
C ASN A 40 -13.84 -23.91 14.05
N ASN A 41 -13.84 -24.04 12.70
CA ASN A 41 -13.37 -25.26 12.05
C ASN A 41 -11.92 -25.18 11.57
N THR A 42 -11.38 -23.98 11.30
CA THR A 42 -10.01 -23.83 10.81
C THR A 42 -8.95 -23.91 11.91
N CYS A 43 -7.78 -24.43 11.56
CA CYS A 43 -6.53 -24.33 12.31
C CYS A 43 -5.53 -23.41 11.60
N SER A 44 -4.43 -23.07 12.28
CA SER A 44 -3.36 -22.31 11.65
C SER A 44 -2.79 -23.10 10.45
N TRP A 45 -2.60 -22.41 9.34
CA TRP A 45 -2.13 -22.90 8.04
C TRP A 45 -3.13 -23.72 7.21
N ASP A 46 -4.36 -23.90 7.67
CA ASP A 46 -5.44 -24.32 6.78
C ASP A 46 -5.71 -23.24 5.73
N VAL A 47 -6.26 -23.62 4.58
CA VAL A 47 -6.64 -22.69 3.51
C VAL A 47 -8.15 -22.63 3.43
N VAL A 48 -8.70 -21.42 3.47
CA VAL A 48 -10.12 -21.17 3.23
C VAL A 48 -10.29 -20.68 1.80
N TYR A 49 -11.00 -21.47 1.00
CA TYR A 49 -11.38 -21.15 -0.36
C TYR A 49 -12.86 -20.79 -0.41
N ILE A 50 -13.17 -19.55 -0.75
CA ILE A 50 -14.54 -19.05 -0.86
C ILE A 50 -14.86 -18.99 -2.35
N HIS A 51 -15.75 -19.87 -2.80
CA HIS A 51 -16.15 -19.92 -4.20
C HIS A 51 -16.99 -18.69 -4.57
N GLU A 52 -17.07 -18.44 -5.88
CA GLU A 52 -17.88 -17.39 -6.47
C GLU A 52 -19.31 -17.41 -5.95
N GLY A 53 -19.86 -16.21 -5.75
CA GLY A 53 -21.21 -16.01 -5.22
C GLY A 53 -21.26 -14.90 -4.18
N VAL A 54 -22.47 -14.72 -3.65
CA VAL A 54 -22.76 -13.81 -2.55
C VAL A 54 -22.89 -14.63 -1.28
N HIS A 55 -22.13 -14.24 -0.26
CA HIS A 55 -22.05 -14.89 1.04
C HIS A 55 -22.48 -13.89 2.10
N THR A 56 -23.54 -14.20 2.84
CA THR A 56 -24.01 -13.37 3.95
C THR A 56 -23.49 -13.93 5.25
N LEU A 57 -22.96 -13.06 6.11
CA LEU A 57 -22.59 -13.45 7.47
C LEU A 57 -23.85 -13.65 8.33
N ASP A 58 -23.90 -14.73 9.09
CA ASP A 58 -24.91 -15.00 10.12
C ASP A 58 -24.38 -14.75 11.55
N ALA A 59 -23.07 -14.50 11.66
CA ALA A 59 -22.34 -14.19 12.87
C ALA A 59 -21.02 -13.47 12.54
N ASP A 60 -20.39 -12.90 13.55
CA ASP A 60 -19.05 -12.32 13.43
C ASP A 60 -18.00 -13.39 13.09
N VAL A 61 -17.04 -13.03 12.24
CA VAL A 61 -15.90 -13.88 11.94
C VAL A 61 -14.75 -13.53 12.87
N ASN A 62 -14.33 -14.47 13.72
CA ASN A 62 -13.32 -14.24 14.75
C ASN A 62 -12.12 -15.17 14.56
N ILE A 63 -10.99 -14.62 14.10
CA ILE A 63 -9.74 -15.36 13.86
C ILE A 63 -8.73 -15.00 14.94
N SER A 64 -8.64 -15.86 15.97
CA SER A 64 -7.77 -15.64 17.13
C SER A 64 -6.46 -16.42 17.03
N GLY A 65 -5.35 -15.71 16.78
CA GLY A 65 -3.99 -16.26 16.83
C GLY A 65 -3.69 -17.39 15.82
N LYS A 66 -4.49 -17.53 14.76
CA LYS A 66 -4.26 -18.50 13.70
C LYS A 66 -3.67 -17.78 12.49
N SER A 67 -2.64 -18.36 11.87
CA SER A 67 -2.22 -17.92 10.53
C SER A 67 -3.16 -18.54 9.51
N LEU A 68 -3.80 -17.73 8.66
CA LEU A 68 -4.88 -18.23 7.80
C LEU A 68 -4.90 -17.53 6.44
N PRO A 69 -4.67 -18.28 5.36
CA PRO A 69 -5.02 -17.88 4.02
C PRO A 69 -6.52 -17.99 3.73
N ILE A 70 -7.12 -16.89 3.27
CA ILE A 70 -8.51 -16.80 2.82
C ILE A 70 -8.49 -16.28 1.38
N VAL A 71 -9.00 -17.08 0.44
CA VAL A 71 -8.91 -16.81 -1.00
C VAL A 71 -10.30 -16.93 -1.62
N GLY A 72 -10.70 -15.91 -2.37
CA GLY A 72 -11.88 -15.93 -3.23
C GLY A 72 -11.53 -16.20 -4.69
N ASP A 73 -12.52 -16.56 -5.50
CA ASP A 73 -12.43 -16.76 -6.95
C ASP A 73 -12.11 -15.47 -7.76
N GLY A 74 -12.05 -14.32 -7.08
CA GLY A 74 -11.88 -13.00 -7.68
C GLY A 74 -12.84 -12.00 -7.02
N SER A 75 -12.39 -10.75 -6.80
CA SER A 75 -13.20 -9.76 -6.07
C SER A 75 -14.45 -9.34 -6.83
N ASP A 76 -14.49 -9.49 -8.15
CA ASP A 76 -15.68 -9.30 -8.98
C ASP A 76 -16.70 -10.44 -8.85
N LYS A 77 -16.30 -11.60 -8.31
CA LYS A 77 -17.10 -12.83 -8.24
C LYS A 77 -17.46 -13.26 -6.82
N THR A 78 -16.57 -13.02 -5.86
CA THR A 78 -16.70 -13.48 -4.48
C THR A 78 -17.04 -12.30 -3.58
N ILE A 79 -18.29 -12.22 -3.15
CA ILE A 79 -18.82 -11.08 -2.39
C ILE A 79 -19.25 -11.57 -1.01
N ILE A 80 -18.71 -10.95 0.05
CA ILE A 80 -19.13 -11.13 1.43
C ILE A 80 -19.94 -9.90 1.86
N LEU A 81 -21.21 -10.12 2.18
CA LEU A 81 -22.08 -9.12 2.79
C LEU A 81 -21.87 -9.14 4.31
N LEU A 82 -21.43 -8.01 4.85
CA LEU A 82 -21.15 -7.87 6.28
C LEU A 82 -22.41 -7.59 7.10
N ASP A 83 -23.34 -6.79 6.58
CA ASP A 83 -24.53 -6.34 7.31
C ASP A 83 -24.16 -5.79 8.70
N ASP A 84 -24.67 -6.39 9.78
CA ASP A 84 -24.42 -5.96 11.16
C ASP A 84 -23.26 -6.73 11.81
N HIS A 85 -22.48 -7.48 11.02
CA HIS A 85 -21.40 -8.35 11.47
C HIS A 85 -20.03 -7.81 11.11
N ILE A 86 -19.02 -8.27 11.86
CA ILE A 86 -17.63 -7.83 11.71
C ILE A 86 -16.68 -8.98 11.38
N PHE A 87 -15.55 -8.63 10.76
CA PHE A 87 -14.44 -9.55 10.51
C PHE A 87 -13.26 -9.17 11.39
N ARG A 88 -13.00 -9.95 12.45
CA ARG A 88 -11.98 -9.65 13.46
C ARG A 88 -10.84 -10.66 13.42
N PHE A 89 -9.63 -10.15 13.23
CA PHE A 89 -8.38 -10.88 13.35
C PHE A 89 -7.65 -10.37 14.58
N TYR A 90 -7.32 -11.25 15.53
CA TYR A 90 -6.74 -10.77 16.78
C TYR A 90 -5.78 -11.75 17.43
N LYS A 91 -4.79 -11.24 18.15
CA LYS A 91 -3.92 -12.04 19.03
C LYS A 91 -4.24 -11.77 20.49
N THR A 92 -4.41 -12.84 21.26
CA THR A 92 -4.62 -12.79 22.71
C THR A 92 -3.46 -13.43 23.44
N LYS A 93 -3.23 -13.08 24.72
CA LYS A 93 -2.08 -13.53 25.55
C LYS A 93 -1.77 -15.04 25.53
N ASN A 94 -2.71 -15.87 25.10
CA ASN A 94 -2.52 -17.31 24.99
C ASN A 94 -1.81 -17.74 23.69
N ASN A 95 -1.45 -16.83 22.79
CA ASN A 95 -0.86 -17.15 21.50
C ASN A 95 0.42 -16.35 21.17
N ASN A 96 1.55 -16.90 21.58
CA ASN A 96 2.86 -16.29 21.35
C ASN A 96 3.42 -16.51 19.93
N ASN A 97 2.77 -17.33 19.10
CA ASN A 97 3.28 -17.63 17.76
C ASN A 97 3.08 -16.43 16.83
N PRO A 98 3.99 -16.18 15.87
CA PRO A 98 3.73 -15.27 14.76
C PRO A 98 2.41 -15.61 14.07
N MET A 99 1.62 -14.59 13.73
CA MET A 99 0.37 -14.74 13.02
C MET A 99 0.49 -14.16 11.62
N ILE A 100 0.23 -14.94 10.58
CA ILE A 100 0.24 -14.48 9.19
C ILE A 100 -1.17 -14.60 8.62
N VAL A 101 -1.75 -13.48 8.23
CA VAL A 101 -3.08 -13.44 7.61
C VAL A 101 -2.91 -13.01 6.16
N THR A 102 -3.46 -13.80 5.23
CA THR A 102 -3.50 -13.44 3.81
C THR A 102 -4.94 -13.49 3.31
N ILE A 103 -5.45 -12.39 2.77
CA ILE A 103 -6.79 -12.32 2.19
C ILE A 103 -6.65 -11.92 0.73
N SER A 104 -7.31 -12.64 -0.18
CA SER A 104 -7.26 -12.25 -1.60
C SER A 104 -8.53 -12.56 -2.38
N GLY A 105 -8.82 -11.73 -3.38
CA GLY A 105 -9.85 -12.01 -4.38
C GLY A 105 -11.27 -11.94 -3.83
N ILE A 106 -11.54 -11.07 -2.85
CA ILE A 106 -12.84 -10.96 -2.17
C ILE A 106 -13.31 -9.50 -2.16
N THR A 107 -14.60 -9.30 -2.40
CA THR A 107 -15.30 -8.05 -2.09
C THR A 107 -15.96 -8.13 -0.72
N PHE A 108 -15.65 -7.22 0.19
CA PHE A 108 -16.39 -6.98 1.42
C PHE A 108 -17.35 -5.82 1.20
N LYS A 109 -18.63 -6.00 1.56
CA LYS A 109 -19.67 -5.04 1.18
C LYS A 109 -20.78 -4.86 2.22
N ASN A 110 -21.37 -3.66 2.21
CA ASN A 110 -22.58 -3.30 2.95
C ASN A 110 -22.48 -3.55 4.45
N SER A 111 -21.46 -2.97 5.09
CA SER A 111 -21.45 -2.95 6.54
C SER A 111 -22.36 -1.85 7.06
N LYS A 112 -23.11 -2.16 8.11
CA LYS A 112 -23.90 -1.23 8.92
C LYS A 112 -23.18 -0.86 10.22
N THR A 113 -22.07 -1.53 10.52
CA THR A 113 -21.24 -1.22 11.69
C THR A 113 -20.32 -0.05 11.38
N GLY A 114 -20.02 0.75 12.39
CA GLY A 114 -19.06 1.84 12.27
C GLY A 114 -17.66 1.34 11.90
N GLU A 115 -17.27 0.16 12.40
CA GLU A 115 -15.99 -0.51 12.15
C GLU A 115 -16.27 -1.95 11.74
N SER A 116 -15.71 -2.37 10.61
CA SER A 116 -16.17 -3.57 9.88
C SER A 116 -15.12 -4.68 9.81
N ILE A 117 -13.85 -4.30 9.70
CA ILE A 117 -12.74 -5.24 9.59
C ILE A 117 -11.61 -4.78 10.49
N TYR A 118 -11.15 -5.68 11.37
CA TYR A 118 -10.22 -5.38 12.45
C TYR A 118 -9.02 -6.30 12.41
N PHE A 119 -7.85 -5.71 12.67
CA PHE A 119 -6.66 -6.47 12.96
C PHE A 119 -6.00 -5.96 14.24
N GLU A 120 -6.06 -6.75 15.30
CA GLU A 120 -5.69 -6.31 16.65
C GLU A 120 -4.60 -7.19 17.23
N ASN A 121 -3.59 -6.60 17.88
CA ASN A 121 -2.65 -7.39 18.67
C ASN A 121 -2.64 -6.93 20.12
N TYR A 122 -3.12 -7.81 21.00
CA TYR A 122 -3.16 -7.58 22.44
C TYR A 122 -1.98 -8.22 23.18
N ILE A 123 -0.90 -8.60 22.49
CA ILE A 123 0.29 -9.20 23.09
C ILE A 123 1.53 -8.38 22.72
N PRO A 124 2.24 -7.82 23.72
CA PRO A 124 3.53 -7.17 23.51
C PRO A 124 4.52 -8.13 22.82
N GLN A 125 5.43 -7.57 22.02
CA GLN A 125 6.60 -8.28 21.49
C GLN A 125 6.31 -9.50 20.61
N THR A 126 5.11 -9.61 20.04
CA THR A 126 4.78 -10.67 19.08
C THR A 126 4.44 -10.09 17.72
N SER A 127 4.77 -10.77 16.62
CA SER A 127 4.43 -10.29 15.28
C SER A 127 3.04 -10.76 14.84
N MET A 128 2.39 -9.89 14.09
CA MET A 128 1.31 -10.24 13.18
C MET A 128 1.74 -9.68 11.83
N ASP A 129 1.60 -10.44 10.75
CA ASP A 129 1.82 -10.03 9.36
C ASP A 129 0.51 -10.14 8.59
N ILE A 130 0.20 -9.14 7.77
CA ILE A 130 -1.03 -9.13 6.99
C ILE A 130 -0.72 -8.80 5.55
N VAL A 131 -1.30 -9.59 4.65
CA VAL A 131 -1.30 -9.34 3.22
C VAL A 131 -2.75 -9.35 2.72
N ILE A 132 -3.18 -8.25 2.12
CA ILE A 132 -4.49 -8.14 1.47
C ILE A 132 -4.22 -7.82 0.00
N SER A 133 -4.72 -8.65 -0.90
CA SER A 133 -4.48 -8.47 -2.33
C SER A 133 -5.71 -8.70 -3.20
N ASP A 134 -5.90 -7.87 -4.23
CA ASP A 134 -6.96 -8.06 -5.22
C ASP A 134 -8.37 -8.04 -4.58
N CYS A 135 -8.52 -7.29 -3.49
CA CYS A 135 -9.77 -7.18 -2.73
C CYS A 135 -10.49 -5.87 -3.03
N LYS A 136 -11.80 -5.85 -2.80
CA LYS A 136 -12.60 -4.63 -2.85
C LYS A 136 -13.36 -4.43 -1.54
N PHE A 137 -13.46 -3.19 -1.10
CA PHE A 137 -14.14 -2.77 0.10
C PHE A 137 -15.17 -1.72 -0.32
N ASP A 138 -16.45 -2.06 -0.28
CA ASP A 138 -17.52 -1.26 -0.90
C ASP A 138 -18.64 -0.97 0.10
N ASN A 139 -18.80 0.30 0.47
CA ASN A 139 -19.79 0.74 1.45
C ASN A 139 -19.68 -0.07 2.75
N ILE A 140 -18.50 0.00 3.35
CA ILE A 140 -18.23 -0.59 4.65
C ILE A 140 -17.92 0.53 5.63
N GLY A 141 -18.03 0.25 6.92
CA GLY A 141 -17.47 1.13 7.94
C GLY A 141 -15.95 1.16 7.88
N ASP A 142 -15.33 1.44 9.01
CA ASP A 142 -13.90 1.48 9.13
C ASP A 142 -13.22 0.15 8.81
N VAL A 143 -12.21 0.20 7.94
CA VAL A 143 -11.18 -0.84 7.84
C VAL A 143 -10.01 -0.44 8.72
N ALA A 144 -10.02 -0.95 9.95
CA ALA A 144 -8.94 -0.74 10.91
C ALA A 144 -7.79 -1.70 10.57
N PHE A 145 -6.84 -1.26 9.75
CA PHE A 145 -5.71 -2.13 9.37
C PHE A 145 -4.83 -2.53 10.55
N ILE A 146 -4.77 -1.73 11.63
CA ILE A 146 -4.25 -2.12 12.96
C ILE A 146 -4.88 -1.24 14.07
N SER A 147 -5.33 -1.85 15.17
CA SER A 147 -5.24 -1.24 16.51
C SER A 147 -4.30 -2.07 17.40
N ALA A 148 -3.13 -1.53 17.73
CA ALA A 148 -2.20 -2.14 18.68
C ALA A 148 -2.28 -1.37 19.99
N VAL A 149 -2.75 -2.06 21.02
CA VAL A 149 -2.85 -1.52 22.38
C VAL A 149 -1.50 -1.57 23.11
N TYR A 150 -0.50 -2.29 22.56
CA TYR A 150 0.79 -2.57 23.19
C TYR A 150 1.98 -2.45 22.22
N GLU A 151 3.18 -2.48 22.80
CA GLU A 151 4.48 -2.47 22.11
C GLU A 151 4.58 -3.49 20.96
N ILE A 152 4.95 -3.00 19.78
CA ILE A 152 4.95 -3.74 18.52
C ILE A 152 6.35 -4.25 18.21
N ARG A 153 6.46 -5.53 17.84
CA ARG A 153 7.69 -6.09 17.25
C ARG A 153 7.54 -6.60 15.82
N ASP A 154 8.25 -5.98 14.87
CA ASP A 154 8.41 -6.41 13.47
C ASP A 154 7.09 -6.66 12.69
N TYR A 155 6.15 -5.72 12.71
CA TYR A 155 4.88 -5.90 11.97
C TYR A 155 5.05 -5.50 10.52
N LYS A 156 4.60 -6.37 9.61
CA LYS A 156 4.50 -6.05 8.19
C LYS A 156 3.06 -6.07 7.72
N ARG A 157 2.67 -5.01 7.01
CA ARG A 157 1.38 -4.88 6.37
C ARG A 157 1.57 -4.63 4.90
N THR A 158 0.90 -5.40 4.07
CA THR A 158 0.88 -5.21 2.62
C THR A 158 -0.55 -5.17 2.14
N ILE A 159 -0.95 -4.04 1.53
CA ILE A 159 -2.19 -3.90 0.78
C ILE A 159 -1.80 -3.72 -0.69
N ASN A 160 -2.37 -4.53 -1.58
CA ASN A 160 -1.91 -4.57 -2.96
C ASN A 160 -3.08 -4.76 -3.93
N ARG A 161 -3.23 -3.88 -4.93
CA ARG A 161 -4.32 -3.97 -5.90
C ARG A 161 -5.70 -4.05 -5.24
N CYS A 162 -5.91 -3.24 -4.22
CA CYS A 162 -7.20 -3.17 -3.53
C CYS A 162 -7.94 -1.90 -3.90
N ASP A 163 -9.26 -1.99 -3.97
CA ASP A 163 -10.11 -0.81 -4.10
C ASP A 163 -10.95 -0.59 -2.85
N ILE A 164 -10.96 0.64 -2.33
CA ILE A 164 -11.71 1.05 -1.15
C ILE A 164 -12.64 2.20 -1.55
N TYR A 165 -13.96 1.94 -1.47
CA TYR A 165 -15.04 2.85 -1.84
C TYR A 165 -15.98 3.07 -0.66
N TYR A 166 -16.31 4.33 -0.36
CA TYR A 166 -17.29 4.69 0.67
C TYR A 166 -16.99 4.06 2.04
N GLY A 167 -15.71 3.87 2.35
CA GLY A 167 -15.23 3.43 3.65
C GLY A 167 -14.65 4.59 4.43
N GLN A 168 -14.71 4.54 5.75
CA GLN A 168 -13.69 5.21 6.55
C GLN A 168 -12.51 4.21 6.70
N SER A 169 -11.28 4.71 6.88
CA SER A 169 -10.22 3.81 7.35
C SER A 169 -9.91 4.23 8.77
N SER A 170 -10.24 3.35 9.72
CA SER A 170 -9.82 3.54 11.08
C SER A 170 -8.30 3.55 11.08
N PRO A 171 -7.74 4.43 11.89
CA PRO A 171 -6.38 4.80 11.68
C PRO A 171 -5.47 3.62 12.17
N ILE A 172 -4.21 3.50 11.70
CA ILE A 172 -3.24 2.53 12.26
C ILE A 172 -2.78 3.00 13.65
N GLU A 173 -3.19 2.30 14.71
CA GLU A 173 -2.99 2.69 16.12
C GLU A 173 -1.77 2.01 16.76
N ILE A 174 -0.87 2.79 17.38
CA ILE A 174 0.11 2.28 18.36
C ILE A 174 -0.08 3.06 19.66
N ASN A 175 -0.78 2.46 20.62
CA ASN A 175 -0.88 2.97 21.99
C ASN A 175 0.25 2.39 22.84
N SER A 176 0.99 3.24 23.58
CA SER A 176 1.90 2.78 24.63
C SER A 176 1.34 3.15 26.00
N GLU A 177 0.46 2.32 26.54
CA GLU A 177 0.15 2.39 27.97
C GLU A 177 1.30 1.74 28.76
N ASN A 178 2.24 2.58 29.24
CA ASN A 178 3.25 2.25 30.25
C ASN A 178 4.40 1.29 29.85
N LYS A 179 5.59 1.82 29.49
CA LYS A 179 6.91 1.59 30.15
C LYS A 179 8.12 1.99 29.27
N LYS A 180 9.23 2.27 29.95
CA LYS A 180 10.55 2.72 29.44
C LYS A 180 11.44 1.55 29.00
N ASP A 181 11.02 0.72 28.05
CA ASP A 181 11.93 -0.27 27.45
C ASP A 181 12.33 0.16 26.04
N ASN A 182 13.59 0.57 25.87
CA ASN A 182 14.18 1.20 24.68
C ASN A 182 14.29 0.28 23.42
N ASN A 183 13.48 -0.78 23.31
CA ASN A 183 13.59 -1.78 22.24
C ASN A 183 12.39 -1.76 21.27
N TYR A 184 11.87 -0.56 20.98
CA TYR A 184 10.82 -0.37 19.98
C TYR A 184 11.37 -0.69 18.58
N THR A 185 10.77 -1.67 17.91
CA THR A 185 11.07 -1.95 16.50
C THR A 185 10.00 -1.33 15.61
N SER A 186 10.37 -0.96 14.39
CA SER A 186 9.48 -0.27 13.46
C SER A 186 8.32 -1.16 12.97
N MET A 187 7.19 -0.52 12.68
CA MET A 187 6.12 -1.11 11.88
C MET A 187 6.36 -0.73 10.42
N THR A 188 6.27 -1.69 9.50
CA THR A 188 6.25 -1.38 8.05
C THR A 188 4.85 -1.55 7.49
N VAL A 189 4.33 -0.48 6.90
CA VAL A 189 3.04 -0.49 6.19
C VAL A 189 3.31 -0.19 4.73
N LYS A 190 2.94 -1.10 3.83
CA LYS A 190 3.14 -0.98 2.39
C LYS A 190 1.79 -1.07 1.68
N ILE A 191 1.46 -0.08 0.88
CA ILE A 191 0.27 -0.02 0.05
C ILE A 191 0.71 0.22 -1.39
N VAL A 192 0.29 -0.64 -2.32
CA VAL A 192 0.73 -0.58 -3.72
C VAL A 192 -0.44 -0.79 -4.67
N ASP A 193 -0.44 -0.05 -5.78
CA ASP A 193 -1.40 -0.18 -6.88
C ASP A 193 -2.86 -0.21 -6.39
N SER A 194 -3.19 0.54 -5.32
CA SER A 194 -4.49 0.51 -4.66
C SER A 194 -5.24 1.83 -4.83
N ASN A 195 -6.56 1.78 -4.76
CA ASN A 195 -7.41 2.94 -4.97
C ASN A 195 -8.30 3.24 -3.77
N PHE A 196 -8.39 4.52 -3.40
CA PHE A 196 -9.20 5.04 -2.30
C PHE A 196 -10.11 6.14 -2.84
N PHE A 197 -11.40 5.85 -2.93
CA PHE A 197 -12.38 6.72 -3.58
C PHE A 197 -13.57 7.03 -2.68
N ASN A 198 -14.01 8.29 -2.67
CA ASN A 198 -15.21 8.74 -1.96
C ASN A 198 -15.25 8.24 -0.50
N SER A 199 -14.08 8.19 0.14
CA SER A 199 -13.85 7.57 1.44
C SER A 199 -13.47 8.64 2.49
N GLY A 200 -13.32 8.23 3.75
CA GLY A 200 -12.87 9.09 4.84
C GLY A 200 -11.41 9.53 4.67
N ASN A 201 -10.51 9.04 5.52
CA ASN A 201 -9.09 9.37 5.47
C ASN A 201 -8.26 8.09 5.41
N LEU A 202 -7.17 8.04 4.64
CA LEU A 202 -6.10 7.05 4.86
C LEU A 202 -5.19 7.55 5.97
N THR A 203 -5.34 7.00 7.17
CA THR A 203 -4.70 7.55 8.36
C THR A 203 -3.63 6.61 8.93
N VAL A 204 -2.47 7.17 9.24
CA VAL A 204 -1.37 6.48 9.92
C VAL A 204 -0.93 7.33 11.10
N TYR A 205 -0.86 6.75 12.30
CA TYR A 205 -0.39 7.51 13.45
C TYR A 205 0.36 6.66 14.45
N SER A 206 1.26 7.31 15.18
CA SER A 206 1.96 6.72 16.30
C SER A 206 1.83 7.64 17.51
N PHE A 207 1.24 7.17 18.60
CA PHE A 207 1.18 7.94 19.85
C PHE A 207 2.45 7.78 20.70
N SER A 208 3.32 6.85 20.35
CA SER A 208 4.58 6.64 21.04
C SER A 208 5.71 7.35 20.30
N PRO A 209 6.40 8.32 20.92
CA PRO A 209 7.56 8.99 20.30
C PRO A 209 8.70 8.02 19.97
N GLU A 210 8.71 6.83 20.59
CA GLU A 210 9.72 5.79 20.39
C GLU A 210 9.31 4.75 19.33
N SER A 211 8.02 4.67 18.97
CA SER A 211 7.52 3.73 17.96
C SER A 211 7.48 4.38 16.57
N LYS A 212 8.45 4.01 15.72
CA LYS A 212 8.54 4.51 14.35
C LYS A 212 7.69 3.68 13.38
N ILE A 213 6.84 4.33 12.60
CA ILE A 213 6.14 3.67 11.47
C ILE A 213 6.84 4.03 10.17
N ASP A 214 7.27 3.03 9.40
CA ASP A 214 7.72 3.16 8.02
C ASP A 214 6.53 2.92 7.08
N PHE A 215 5.87 4.00 6.67
CA PHE A 215 4.71 3.97 5.80
C PHE A 215 5.12 4.20 4.33
N LYS A 216 4.72 3.28 3.44
CA LYS A 216 5.06 3.30 2.01
C LYS A 216 3.78 3.17 1.19
N LEU A 217 3.47 4.18 0.41
CA LEU A 217 2.34 4.18 -0.52
C LEU A 217 2.88 4.41 -1.93
N SER A 218 2.52 3.52 -2.87
CA SER A 218 3.02 3.65 -4.23
C SER A 218 2.01 3.29 -5.29
N ASN A 219 2.11 3.93 -6.44
CA ASN A 219 1.31 3.63 -7.63
C ASN A 219 -0.21 3.70 -7.40
N SER A 220 -0.64 4.45 -6.38
CA SER A 220 -2.01 4.40 -5.85
C SER A 220 -2.78 5.68 -6.16
N VAL A 221 -4.10 5.60 -6.14
CA VAL A 221 -4.98 6.75 -6.40
C VAL A 221 -5.81 7.05 -5.16
N LEU A 222 -5.82 8.31 -4.73
CA LEU A 222 -6.62 8.81 -3.60
C LEU A 222 -7.44 9.98 -4.10
N ARG A 223 -8.75 9.79 -4.24
CA ARG A 223 -9.63 10.78 -4.85
C ARG A 223 -10.97 10.95 -4.16
N ASN A 224 -11.44 12.20 -4.10
CA ASN A 224 -12.73 12.59 -3.53
C ASN A 224 -12.88 12.15 -2.06
N ASN A 225 -11.78 12.10 -1.31
CA ASN A 225 -11.81 11.74 0.10
C ASN A 225 -11.88 12.99 0.99
N THR A 226 -12.29 12.82 2.25
CA THR A 226 -12.20 13.90 3.24
C THR A 226 -10.75 14.32 3.44
N THR A 227 -9.85 13.34 3.56
CA THR A 227 -8.41 13.55 3.51
C THR A 227 -7.79 12.43 2.70
N GLY A 228 -6.94 12.74 1.71
CA GLY A 228 -6.21 11.72 0.97
C GLY A 228 -5.36 10.89 1.93
N ILE A 229 -4.40 11.54 2.59
CA ILE A 229 -3.47 10.91 3.55
C ILE A 229 -3.37 11.78 4.80
N GLN A 230 -3.48 11.16 5.98
CA GLN A 230 -3.36 11.82 7.26
C GLN A 230 -2.33 11.13 8.14
N ILE A 231 -1.34 11.88 8.61
CA ILE A 231 -0.23 11.37 9.41
C ILE A 231 -0.15 12.12 10.74
N PHE A 232 -0.05 11.38 11.86
CA PHE A 232 0.23 11.92 13.19
C PHE A 232 1.35 11.15 13.90
N GLY A 233 2.16 11.84 14.72
CA GLY A 233 3.27 11.20 15.44
C GLY A 233 4.50 10.87 14.60
N PRO A 234 5.48 10.10 15.12
CA PRO A 234 6.71 9.78 14.39
C PRO A 234 6.49 8.73 13.30
N VAL A 235 6.26 9.20 12.07
CA VAL A 235 6.13 8.36 10.88
C VAL A 235 7.18 8.77 9.86
N THR A 236 7.87 7.79 9.28
CA THR A 236 8.61 7.99 8.03
C THR A 236 7.74 7.53 6.87
N MET A 237 7.24 8.49 6.11
CA MET A 237 6.33 8.31 4.99
C MET A 237 7.08 8.38 3.66
N TYR A 238 6.82 7.41 2.78
CA TYR A 238 7.30 7.38 1.40
C TYR A 238 6.10 7.30 0.46
N LEU A 239 5.84 8.39 -0.27
CA LEU A 239 4.81 8.45 -1.30
C LEU A 239 5.50 8.45 -2.66
N ASN A 240 5.43 7.35 -3.39
CA ASN A 240 6.05 7.24 -4.71
C ASN A 240 5.01 7.01 -5.79
N ASN A 241 4.95 7.90 -6.77
CA ASN A 241 4.07 7.72 -7.92
C ASN A 241 2.59 7.54 -7.55
N ASN A 242 2.02 8.49 -6.80
CA ASN A 242 0.59 8.48 -6.45
C ASN A 242 -0.17 9.64 -7.08
N LEU A 243 -1.46 9.42 -7.32
CA LEU A 243 -2.39 10.45 -7.79
C LEU A 243 -3.34 10.82 -6.64
N ILE A 244 -3.14 12.00 -6.05
CA ILE A 244 -3.89 12.49 -4.89
C ILE A 244 -4.71 13.70 -5.33
N VAL A 245 -5.99 13.49 -5.65
CA VAL A 245 -6.77 14.50 -6.37
C VAL A 245 -8.17 14.71 -5.84
N ARG A 246 -8.65 15.96 -5.85
CA ARG A 246 -10.03 16.32 -5.45
C ARG A 246 -10.41 15.87 -4.04
N ASN A 247 -9.45 15.75 -3.14
CA ASN A 247 -9.72 15.50 -1.73
C ASN A 247 -9.98 16.84 -1.03
N PHE A 248 -10.79 16.85 0.03
CA PHE A 248 -10.97 18.05 0.84
C PHE A 248 -9.64 18.47 1.51
N LYS A 249 -8.77 17.51 1.84
CA LYS A 249 -7.34 17.72 2.13
C LYS A 249 -6.53 16.66 1.37
N GLY A 250 -5.44 17.03 0.70
CA GLY A 250 -4.59 16.09 -0.05
C GLY A 250 -3.72 15.24 0.87
N VAL A 251 -2.59 15.81 1.30
CA VAL A 251 -1.65 15.20 2.25
C VAL A 251 -1.57 16.05 3.51
N LEU A 252 -1.82 15.45 4.66
CA LEU A 252 -1.78 16.09 5.98
C LEU A 252 -0.70 15.44 6.84
N LEU A 253 0.48 16.05 6.90
CA LEU A 253 1.58 15.65 7.77
C LEU A 253 1.59 16.52 9.03
N ASP A 254 0.73 16.18 10.00
CA ASP A 254 0.52 16.96 11.22
C ASP A 254 1.34 16.44 12.40
N SER A 255 2.67 16.40 12.22
CA SER A 255 3.61 16.07 13.28
C SER A 255 5.02 16.58 13.01
N GLU A 256 5.61 17.25 14.00
CA GLU A 256 7.00 17.74 13.95
C GLU A 256 8.03 16.59 13.92
N ASN A 257 7.65 15.41 14.41
CA ASN A 257 8.51 14.22 14.47
C ASN A 257 8.37 13.30 13.26
N SER A 258 7.56 13.68 12.28
CA SER A 258 7.39 12.93 11.04
C SER A 258 8.34 13.39 9.94
N ILE A 259 8.74 12.44 9.09
CA ILE A 259 9.56 12.68 7.91
C ILE A 259 8.81 12.15 6.69
N GLY A 260 8.59 13.00 5.68
CA GLY A 260 7.99 12.63 4.41
C GLY A 260 8.98 12.66 3.26
N PHE A 261 8.86 11.69 2.36
CA PHE A 261 9.53 11.63 1.06
C PHE A 261 8.47 11.44 -0.01
N LEU A 262 8.28 12.44 -0.86
CA LEU A 262 7.28 12.44 -1.92
C LEU A 262 8.02 12.47 -3.25
N HIS A 263 7.93 11.39 -4.02
CA HIS A 263 8.55 11.27 -5.33
C HIS A 263 7.52 11.01 -6.43
N ASN A 264 7.57 11.78 -7.52
CA ASN A 264 6.74 11.56 -8.72
C ASN A 264 5.23 11.50 -8.43
N ASN A 265 4.72 12.27 -7.45
CA ASN A 265 3.28 12.32 -7.19
C ASN A 265 2.62 13.46 -7.98
N THR A 266 1.36 13.27 -8.35
CA THR A 266 0.48 14.36 -8.81
C THR A 266 -0.53 14.66 -7.71
N ILE A 267 -0.45 15.86 -7.14
CA ILE A 267 -1.32 16.36 -6.06
C ILE A 267 -2.10 17.54 -6.61
N ASP A 268 -3.34 17.28 -7.03
CA ASP A 268 -4.11 18.24 -7.83
C ASP A 268 -5.56 18.46 -7.38
N SER A 269 -6.04 19.70 -7.50
CA SER A 269 -7.44 20.04 -7.22
C SER A 269 -7.92 19.66 -5.81
N ASN A 270 -7.01 19.59 -4.84
CA ASN A 270 -7.38 19.34 -3.44
C ASN A 270 -7.63 20.67 -2.71
N GLY A 271 -8.31 20.58 -1.58
CA GLY A 271 -8.32 21.67 -0.61
C GLY A 271 -9.52 22.59 -0.64
N GLU A 272 -10.61 22.28 -1.36
CA GLU A 272 -11.84 23.10 -1.53
C GLU A 272 -11.76 24.55 -0.98
N SER A 273 -12.63 25.00 -0.06
CA SER A 273 -12.59 26.40 0.41
C SER A 273 -11.49 26.70 1.42
N ASN A 274 -11.03 25.72 2.22
CA ASN A 274 -10.11 25.93 3.35
C ASN A 274 -9.06 24.81 3.58
N GLY A 275 -8.97 23.83 2.68
CA GLY A 275 -8.02 22.73 2.77
C GLY A 275 -6.73 22.97 1.98
N TYR A 276 -5.92 21.92 1.86
CA TYR A 276 -4.56 21.98 1.33
C TYR A 276 -4.30 20.83 0.36
N GLY A 277 -3.45 21.05 -0.65
CA GLY A 277 -2.76 20.01 -1.39
C GLY A 277 -1.80 19.27 -0.46
N ILE A 278 -0.94 20.03 0.22
CA ILE A 278 -0.04 19.52 1.26
C ILE A 278 -0.07 20.46 2.47
N TYR A 279 -0.31 19.89 3.65
CA TYR A 279 0.02 20.52 4.94
C TYR A 279 1.22 19.79 5.55
N ASN A 280 2.25 20.55 5.95
CA ASN A 280 3.47 20.02 6.55
C ASN A 280 3.79 20.72 7.87
N ARG A 281 3.90 19.95 8.96
CA ARG A 281 4.48 20.37 10.23
C ARG A 281 5.82 19.66 10.55
N GLY A 282 6.18 18.64 9.78
CA GLY A 282 7.38 17.82 9.96
C GLY A 282 8.52 18.21 9.03
N THR A 283 9.35 17.22 8.67
CA THR A 283 10.35 17.37 7.61
C THR A 283 9.84 16.73 6.33
N LEU A 284 9.85 17.46 5.21
CA LEU A 284 9.34 16.97 3.93
C LEU A 284 10.38 17.13 2.84
N ASN A 285 10.67 16.04 2.12
CA ASN A 285 11.51 16.03 0.94
C ASN A 285 10.60 15.81 -0.28
N LEU A 286 10.59 16.79 -1.18
CA LEU A 286 9.78 16.76 -2.40
C LEU A 286 10.69 16.60 -3.62
N GLU A 287 10.49 15.54 -4.41
CA GLU A 287 11.22 15.35 -5.65
C GLU A 287 10.29 14.95 -6.80
N ASN A 288 10.45 15.59 -7.96
CA ASN A 288 9.74 15.24 -9.20
C ASN A 288 8.20 15.27 -9.13
N ASN A 289 7.59 16.02 -8.20
CA ASN A 289 6.14 16.07 -8.03
C ASN A 289 5.49 17.15 -8.89
N ILE A 290 4.18 17.01 -9.14
CA ILE A 290 3.32 18.07 -9.66
C ILE A 290 2.28 18.43 -8.59
N ILE A 291 2.31 19.68 -8.14
CA ILE A 291 1.39 20.21 -7.12
C ILE A 291 0.62 21.37 -7.74
N SER A 292 -0.63 21.12 -8.13
CA SER A 292 -1.38 22.09 -8.94
C SER A 292 -2.86 22.23 -8.61
N ASN A 293 -3.44 23.38 -8.94
CA ASN A 293 -4.88 23.63 -8.81
C ASN A 293 -5.46 23.41 -7.41
N ASN A 294 -4.64 23.40 -6.36
CA ASN A 294 -5.10 23.25 -4.98
C ASN A 294 -5.45 24.63 -4.40
N ASN A 295 -6.30 24.66 -3.36
CA ASN A 295 -6.57 25.91 -2.63
C ASN A 295 -5.28 26.46 -2.01
N TYR A 296 -4.67 25.71 -1.10
CA TYR A 296 -3.26 25.87 -0.80
C TYR A 296 -2.48 24.77 -1.53
N GLY A 297 -1.49 25.13 -2.35
CA GLY A 297 -0.58 24.11 -2.91
C GLY A 297 0.19 23.44 -1.80
N ILE A 298 0.97 24.24 -1.07
CA ILE A 298 1.70 23.83 0.13
C ILE A 298 1.44 24.83 1.24
N TYR A 299 1.04 24.34 2.41
CA TYR A 299 1.05 25.06 3.67
C TYR A 299 2.09 24.42 4.58
N ASN A 300 3.16 25.15 4.89
CA ASN A 300 4.33 24.62 5.59
C ASN A 300 4.62 25.37 6.89
N ASP A 301 4.46 24.66 8.00
CA ASP A 301 4.93 25.04 9.34
C ASP A 301 6.19 24.24 9.76
N GLY A 302 6.66 23.33 8.89
CA GLY A 302 7.83 22.48 9.12
C GLY A 302 9.03 22.85 8.25
N GLN A 303 9.85 21.85 7.93
CA GLN A 303 11.00 21.98 7.01
C GLN A 303 10.68 21.35 5.66
N ILE A 304 11.08 22.01 4.58
CA ILE A 304 10.98 21.49 3.21
C ILE A 304 12.35 21.54 2.55
N THR A 305 12.74 20.42 1.97
CA THR A 305 13.75 20.32 0.92
C THR A 305 13.04 19.90 -0.36
N GLN A 306 13.45 20.45 -1.50
CA GLN A 306 12.75 20.17 -2.74
C GLN A 306 13.67 20.20 -3.96
N SER A 307 13.33 19.43 -4.99
CA SER A 307 13.98 19.44 -6.30
C SER A 307 13.00 19.04 -7.42
N ASN A 308 13.09 19.72 -8.56
CA ASN A 308 12.36 19.35 -9.79
C ASN A 308 10.84 19.21 -9.61
N ASN A 309 10.21 20.02 -8.76
CA ASN A 309 8.76 19.99 -8.55
C ASN A 309 8.07 21.10 -9.35
N ILE A 310 6.88 20.82 -9.87
CA ILE A 310 5.98 21.83 -10.42
C ILE A 310 5.06 22.33 -9.31
N LEU A 311 4.92 23.65 -9.19
CA LEU A 311 3.94 24.31 -8.34
C LEU A 311 3.11 25.28 -9.19
N TRP A 312 1.91 24.87 -9.59
CA TRP A 312 1.16 25.59 -10.63
C TRP A 312 -0.31 25.84 -10.29
N ASN A 313 -0.77 27.07 -10.53
CA ASN A 313 -2.18 27.46 -10.41
C ASN A 313 -2.84 27.08 -9.07
N ASN A 314 -2.07 27.08 -7.97
CA ASN A 314 -2.64 26.97 -6.63
C ASN A 314 -3.11 28.36 -6.17
N GLN A 315 -4.23 28.44 -5.46
CA GLN A 315 -4.78 29.74 -5.04
C GLN A 315 -3.85 30.46 -4.05
N SER A 316 -3.18 29.72 -3.18
CA SER A 316 -2.17 30.24 -2.25
C SER A 316 -1.09 29.20 -1.94
N ASN A 317 0.01 29.67 -1.35
CA ASN A 317 1.08 28.86 -0.80
C ASN A 317 1.65 29.58 0.43
N SER A 318 1.99 28.83 1.48
CA SER A 318 2.57 29.36 2.72
C SER A 318 3.89 28.66 3.02
N PHE A 319 4.98 29.17 2.43
CA PHE A 319 6.37 28.76 2.72
C PHE A 319 7.37 29.82 2.21
N THR A 320 8.64 29.70 2.59
CA THR A 320 9.61 30.81 2.61
C THR A 320 10.22 31.20 1.25
N SER A 321 10.25 30.33 0.24
CA SER A 321 10.70 30.70 -1.12
C SER A 321 10.18 29.73 -2.18
N GLN A 322 9.55 30.26 -3.23
CA GLN A 322 9.12 29.49 -4.41
C GLN A 322 10.20 29.37 -5.49
N GLU A 323 11.37 29.99 -5.32
CA GLU A 323 12.37 30.18 -6.39
C GLU A 323 12.89 28.87 -6.99
N ASP A 324 12.80 27.76 -6.25
CA ASP A 324 13.31 26.47 -6.69
C ASP A 324 12.22 25.55 -7.32
N PHE A 325 10.97 26.03 -7.43
CA PHE A 325 9.89 25.30 -8.10
C PHE A 325 9.77 25.69 -9.58
N PHE A 326 9.36 24.74 -10.41
CA PHE A 326 8.92 25.02 -11.77
C PHE A 326 7.50 25.61 -11.75
N LEU A 327 7.33 26.78 -12.36
CA LEU A 327 6.08 27.54 -12.37
C LEU A 327 5.45 27.56 -13.79
N PHE A 328 5.08 26.39 -14.30
CA PHE A 328 4.42 26.26 -15.59
C PHE A 328 3.28 25.24 -15.55
N ASP A 329 2.38 25.34 -16.54
CA ASP A 329 1.25 24.42 -16.69
C ASP A 329 1.75 23.00 -17.05
N PRO A 330 1.46 21.97 -16.24
CA PRO A 330 1.77 20.59 -16.59
C PRO A 330 1.02 20.10 -17.84
N ASN A 331 0.05 20.87 -18.35
CA ASN A 331 -0.69 20.63 -19.59
C ASN A 331 -1.34 19.23 -19.61
N PHE A 332 -2.09 18.97 -18.54
CA PHE A 332 -2.78 17.70 -18.34
C PHE A 332 -3.88 17.47 -19.36
N THR A 333 -4.18 16.19 -19.61
CA THR A 333 -5.28 15.76 -20.45
C THR A 333 -5.82 14.40 -20.02
N ILE A 334 -6.96 14.00 -20.58
CA ILE A 334 -7.62 12.73 -20.28
C ILE A 334 -7.04 11.65 -21.20
N GLY A 335 -6.58 10.56 -20.62
CA GLY A 335 -6.03 9.41 -21.33
C GLY A 335 -6.68 8.08 -20.95
N PRO A 336 -6.09 6.95 -21.38
CA PRO A 336 -6.74 5.64 -21.36
C PRO A 336 -7.09 5.05 -19.99
N ASN A 337 -6.41 5.49 -18.93
CA ASN A 337 -6.62 5.02 -17.55
C ASN A 337 -7.13 6.12 -16.61
N GLY A 338 -7.46 7.30 -17.12
CA GLY A 338 -7.92 8.43 -16.30
C GLY A 338 -7.42 9.78 -16.80
N GLU A 339 -7.60 10.81 -15.96
CA GLU A 339 -7.11 12.17 -16.18
C GLU A 339 -5.61 12.28 -15.88
N TYR A 340 -5.00 13.46 -16.01
CA TYR A 340 -3.61 13.72 -15.61
C TYR A 340 -2.52 13.03 -16.46
N TYR A 341 -2.83 12.68 -17.71
CA TYR A 341 -1.78 12.38 -18.69
C TYR A 341 -1.11 13.68 -19.15
N LEU A 342 0.18 13.63 -19.47
CA LEU A 342 0.91 14.75 -20.07
C LEU A 342 0.69 14.77 -21.59
N ARG A 343 0.38 15.94 -22.15
CA ARG A 343 0.35 16.14 -23.61
C ARG A 343 1.75 16.11 -24.22
N GLU A 344 1.84 15.84 -25.52
CA GLU A 344 3.09 15.67 -26.30
C GLU A 344 4.09 16.84 -26.23
N HIS A 345 3.67 18.00 -25.74
CA HIS A 345 4.51 19.18 -25.53
C HIS A 345 4.40 19.75 -24.11
N SER A 346 4.01 18.92 -23.14
CA SER A 346 4.09 19.33 -21.74
C SER A 346 5.54 19.59 -21.39
N GLU A 347 5.80 20.72 -20.75
CA GLU A 347 7.12 21.02 -20.21
C GLU A 347 7.49 20.09 -19.05
N ALA A 348 6.58 19.29 -18.51
CA ALA A 348 6.83 18.32 -17.45
C ALA A 348 7.49 17.01 -17.93
N ILE A 349 7.57 16.81 -19.26
CA ILE A 349 8.21 15.63 -19.87
C ILE A 349 9.73 15.73 -19.74
N ASP A 350 10.39 14.63 -19.35
CA ASP A 350 11.84 14.52 -19.21
C ASP A 350 12.48 15.62 -18.31
N ARG A 351 11.75 16.14 -17.31
CA ARG A 351 12.22 17.20 -16.39
C ARG A 351 12.65 16.70 -15.02
N GLY A 352 12.55 15.41 -14.77
CA GLY A 352 12.94 14.83 -13.50
C GLY A 352 14.44 14.93 -13.21
N SER A 353 14.78 14.66 -11.96
CA SER A 353 16.16 14.72 -11.46
C SER A 353 17.04 13.56 -11.91
N ASN A 354 16.47 12.43 -12.33
CA ASN A 354 17.19 11.21 -12.69
C ASN A 354 16.41 10.39 -13.72
N SER A 355 16.89 9.19 -14.03
CA SER A 355 16.25 8.30 -14.98
C SER A 355 14.95 7.67 -14.44
N ALA A 356 13.99 7.40 -15.33
CA ALA A 356 12.77 6.66 -14.98
C ALA A 356 13.07 5.28 -14.36
N SER A 357 14.16 4.62 -14.77
CA SER A 357 14.60 3.36 -14.16
C SER A 357 15.08 3.52 -12.71
N TYR A 358 15.72 4.64 -12.36
CA TYR A 358 16.16 4.91 -10.99
C TYR A 358 14.96 4.95 -10.03
N PHE A 359 13.84 5.54 -10.47
CA PHE A 359 12.59 5.61 -9.71
C PHE A 359 11.68 4.37 -9.89
N ASN A 360 12.10 3.35 -10.64
CA ASN A 360 11.29 2.17 -11.02
C ASN A 360 9.99 2.51 -11.80
N LEU A 361 10.02 3.57 -12.61
CA LEU A 361 8.91 4.06 -13.42
C LEU A 361 9.06 3.76 -14.91
N ASN A 362 10.15 3.12 -15.33
CA ASN A 362 10.44 2.77 -16.73
C ASN A 362 9.47 1.75 -17.37
N SER A 363 8.58 1.17 -16.58
CA SER A 363 7.48 0.29 -17.01
C SER A 363 6.10 0.98 -17.01
N ARG A 364 6.06 2.28 -16.68
CA ARG A 364 4.86 3.10 -16.55
C ARG A 364 4.92 4.27 -17.54
N THR A 365 3.84 5.04 -17.63
CA THR A 365 3.68 6.08 -18.66
C THR A 365 2.90 7.28 -18.16
N THR A 366 3.34 8.47 -18.56
CA THR A 366 2.58 9.72 -18.48
C THR A 366 1.90 10.07 -19.81
N SER A 367 2.22 9.33 -20.89
CA SER A 367 1.86 9.65 -22.26
C SER A 367 0.51 9.08 -22.66
N LEU A 368 -0.29 9.88 -23.35
CA LEU A 368 -1.58 9.47 -23.94
C LEU A 368 -1.49 8.22 -24.82
N TYR A 369 -0.36 8.07 -25.52
CA TYR A 369 -0.14 6.97 -26.45
C TYR A 369 0.48 5.74 -25.77
N GLY A 370 0.59 5.76 -24.44
CA GLY A 370 1.12 4.66 -23.63
C GLY A 370 2.61 4.40 -23.80
N LYS A 371 3.35 5.36 -24.38
CA LYS A 371 4.81 5.33 -24.48
C LYS A 371 5.40 5.24 -23.08
N LEU A 372 6.18 4.20 -22.83
CA LEU A 372 6.87 4.04 -21.55
C LEU A 372 7.81 5.21 -21.32
N ASP A 373 7.84 5.69 -20.08
CA ASP A 373 8.82 6.68 -19.67
C ASP A 373 10.21 6.04 -19.70
N ARG A 374 11.13 6.60 -20.48
CA ARG A 374 12.47 6.05 -20.71
C ARG A 374 13.43 7.22 -20.84
N GLY A 375 14.57 7.14 -20.15
CA GLY A 375 15.49 8.27 -20.08
C GLY A 375 15.26 9.03 -18.77
N VAL A 376 15.28 10.36 -18.82
CA VAL A 376 14.98 11.22 -17.67
C VAL A 376 13.52 11.04 -17.31
N VAL A 377 13.20 10.90 -16.02
CA VAL A 377 11.81 10.66 -15.61
C VAL A 377 10.95 11.89 -15.88
N ASP A 378 9.72 11.67 -16.35
CA ASP A 378 8.69 12.69 -16.38
C ASP A 378 8.29 13.09 -14.96
N LEU A 379 7.76 14.30 -14.78
CA LEU A 379 7.24 14.74 -13.48
C LEU A 379 5.83 14.20 -13.23
N GLY A 380 5.48 14.00 -11.96
CA GLY A 380 4.13 13.59 -11.55
C GLY A 380 3.83 12.10 -11.78
N TYR A 381 2.54 11.78 -11.82
CA TYR A 381 2.02 10.41 -11.77
C TYR A 381 2.09 9.66 -13.11
N HIS A 382 2.64 8.45 -13.06
CA HIS A 382 2.71 7.47 -14.15
C HIS A 382 1.68 6.36 -13.98
N TYR A 383 0.84 6.23 -14.99
CA TYR A 383 -0.10 5.12 -15.12
C TYR A 383 0.60 3.82 -15.51
N PRO A 384 0.04 2.64 -15.15
CA PRO A 384 0.44 1.39 -15.77
C PRO A 384 0.23 1.48 -17.29
N SER A 385 1.23 1.08 -18.07
CA SER A 385 1.03 1.03 -19.53
C SER A 385 0.09 -0.12 -19.90
N LYS A 386 -0.89 0.13 -20.78
CA LYS A 386 -1.71 -0.93 -21.37
C LYS A 386 -0.91 -1.82 -22.34
N TYR A 387 0.25 -1.34 -22.79
CA TYR A 387 1.12 -2.09 -23.67
C TYR A 387 1.97 -3.05 -22.84
N LYS A 388 1.79 -4.36 -23.08
CA LYS A 388 2.69 -5.37 -22.53
C LYS A 388 4.11 -5.04 -22.97
N LEU A 389 5.01 -4.88 -21.99
CA LEU A 389 6.45 -4.84 -22.21
C LEU A 389 6.84 -5.95 -23.19
N SER A 390 7.67 -5.63 -24.19
CA SER A 390 8.21 -6.68 -25.07
C SER A 390 8.92 -7.72 -24.21
N LEU A 391 9.02 -8.97 -24.69
CA LEU A 391 9.74 -10.02 -23.95
C LEU A 391 11.16 -9.56 -23.56
N LEU A 392 11.79 -8.76 -24.43
CA LEU A 392 13.10 -8.16 -24.21
C LEU A 392 13.06 -7.11 -23.08
N ASP A 393 12.07 -6.21 -23.04
CA ASP A 393 11.94 -5.23 -21.95
C ASP A 393 11.65 -5.91 -20.60
N ARG A 394 10.87 -7.01 -20.60
CA ARG A 394 10.64 -7.83 -19.40
C ARG A 394 11.93 -8.48 -18.92
N LEU A 395 12.71 -9.07 -19.84
CA LEU A 395 14.03 -9.63 -19.56
C LEU A 395 15.00 -8.57 -19.01
N MET A 396 15.04 -7.38 -19.61
CA MET A 396 15.91 -6.29 -19.12
C MET A 396 15.46 -5.77 -17.75
N SER A 397 14.16 -5.67 -17.48
CA SER A 397 13.67 -5.28 -16.15
C SER A 397 14.02 -6.29 -15.05
N ILE A 398 14.04 -7.60 -15.38
CA ILE A 398 14.51 -8.66 -14.47
C ILE A 398 16.03 -8.58 -14.28
N LEU A 399 16.78 -8.33 -15.36
CA LEU A 399 18.25 -8.24 -15.34
C LEU A 399 18.78 -6.99 -14.63
N ILE A 400 17.97 -5.93 -14.51
CA ILE A 400 18.33 -4.68 -13.81
C ILE A 400 17.92 -4.72 -12.33
N LEU A 401 16.92 -5.53 -11.95
CA LEU A 401 16.46 -5.62 -10.56
C LEU A 401 17.44 -6.34 -9.62
N ASP A 402 18.28 -7.24 -10.16
CA ASP A 402 19.28 -7.96 -9.40
C ASP A 402 20.69 -7.52 -9.85
N ASN A 403 21.40 -6.77 -8.99
CA ASN A 403 22.80 -6.37 -9.13
C ASN A 403 23.80 -7.57 -9.16
N PHE A 404 23.39 -8.74 -9.63
CA PHE A 404 24.09 -10.01 -9.39
C PHE A 404 24.76 -10.67 -10.59
N ILE A 405 24.62 -10.18 -11.84
CA ILE A 405 25.28 -10.89 -12.95
C ILE A 405 25.89 -9.94 -13.97
N SER A 406 27.22 -9.81 -13.91
CA SER A 406 28.04 -9.38 -15.04
C SER A 406 28.05 -10.51 -16.07
N PHE A 407 27.39 -10.31 -17.21
CA PHE A 407 27.63 -11.14 -18.40
C PHE A 407 28.57 -10.39 -19.34
N THR A 408 29.79 -10.91 -19.50
CA THR A 408 30.60 -10.62 -20.69
C THR A 408 29.94 -11.31 -21.88
N ILE A 409 29.37 -10.51 -22.80
CA ILE A 409 28.94 -11.03 -24.09
C ILE A 409 30.20 -11.37 -24.88
N VAL A 410 30.59 -12.65 -24.90
CA VAL A 410 31.59 -13.14 -25.83
C VAL A 410 30.88 -13.31 -27.17
N LYS A 411 31.17 -12.39 -28.10
CA LYS A 411 30.77 -12.52 -29.49
C LYS A 411 31.49 -13.74 -30.05
N ARG A 412 30.77 -14.82 -30.37
CA ARG A 412 31.32 -15.92 -31.15
C ARG A 412 31.48 -15.38 -32.56
N SER A 413 32.72 -15.17 -32.99
CA SER A 413 33.02 -15.02 -34.42
C SER A 413 32.80 -16.38 -35.05
N ASP A 414 31.80 -16.46 -35.92
CA ASP A 414 31.75 -17.51 -36.91
C ASP A 414 32.95 -17.32 -37.83
N GLU A 415 33.84 -18.32 -37.92
CA GLU A 415 34.59 -18.69 -39.12
C GLU A 415 35.41 -19.97 -38.85
N ASP A 416 35.30 -20.89 -39.82
CA ASP A 416 35.91 -22.22 -40.06
C ASP A 416 35.38 -23.47 -39.32
#